data_AF-A0A929YI57-F1
#
_entry.id   AF-A0A929YI57-F1
#
_cell.length_a   1.000
_cell.length_b   1.000
_cell.length_c   1.000
_cell.angle_alpha   90.00
_cell.angle_beta   90.00
_cell.angle_gamma   90.00
#
_symmetry.space_group_name_H-M   'P 1'
#
loop_
_entity.id
_entity.type
_entity.pdbx_description
1 polymer ?
#
loop_
_entity_poly.entity_id
_entity_poly.type
_entity_poly.pdbx_seq_one_letter_code
_entity_poly.pdbx_strand_id
1 'polypeptide(L)'
;DDEGLAARLSSMYESITMEGKHLAQKKDIREMQRYRILIKDFLNEILTRSHSFRRENYLDKKGRHRVYGIIRLIDENLDELAKELIAEEKDNIAIMGRIGTIEGLLLDIFT
;
A
#
# COMPACT_ATOMS: atom_id res chain seq x y z
N ASP A 1 -20.16 -8.88 -7.49
CA ASP A 1 -19.56 -10.23 -7.45
C ASP A 1 -18.23 -10.14 -6.73
N ASP A 2 -18.12 -10.82 -5.60
CA ASP A 2 -16.98 -10.72 -4.67
C ASP A 2 -15.70 -11.30 -5.29
N GLU A 3 -15.81 -12.30 -6.16
CA GLU A 3 -14.69 -12.87 -6.95
C GLU A 3 -14.06 -11.84 -7.90
N GLY A 4 -14.86 -10.96 -8.51
CA GLY A 4 -14.36 -9.92 -9.40
C GLY A 4 -13.58 -8.83 -8.66
N LEU A 5 -13.97 -8.55 -7.41
CA LEU A 5 -13.25 -7.60 -6.56
C LEU A 5 -11.90 -8.16 -6.10
N ALA A 6 -11.89 -9.41 -5.63
CA ALA A 6 -10.66 -10.09 -5.22
C ALA A 6 -9.65 -10.14 -6.38
N ALA A 7 -10.10 -10.53 -7.58
CA ALA A 7 -9.23 -10.57 -8.76
C ALA A 7 -8.64 -9.18 -9.11
N ARG A 8 -9.45 -8.13 -9.01
CA ARG A 8 -9.01 -6.75 -9.27
C ARG A 8 -7.99 -6.28 -8.24
N LEU A 9 -8.24 -6.51 -6.95
CA LEU A 9 -7.31 -6.14 -5.88
C LEU A 9 -5.99 -6.91 -5.99
N SER A 10 -6.03 -8.20 -6.33
CA SER A 10 -4.82 -8.98 -6.61
C SER A 10 -4.01 -8.39 -7.77
N SER A 11 -4.67 -7.99 -8.87
CA SER A 11 -3.97 -7.36 -10.01
C SER A 11 -3.36 -6.00 -9.66
N MET A 12 -4.06 -5.19 -8.85
CA MET A 12 -3.52 -3.92 -8.35
C MET A 12 -2.33 -4.15 -7.40
N TYR A 13 -2.41 -5.15 -6.53
CA TYR A 13 -1.33 -5.53 -5.63
C TYR A 13 -0.09 -6.04 -6.38
N GLU A 14 -0.26 -6.84 -7.43
CA GLU A 14 0.83 -7.25 -8.32
C GLU A 14 1.49 -6.04 -8.99
N SER A 15 0.69 -5.08 -9.47
CA SER A 15 1.19 -3.84 -10.07
C SER A 15 2.02 -3.02 -9.08
N ILE A 16 1.56 -2.91 -7.83
CA ILE A 16 2.30 -2.27 -6.73
C ILE A 16 3.62 -3.01 -6.49
N THR A 17 3.60 -4.33 -6.40
CA THR A 17 4.80 -5.14 -6.13
C THR A 17 5.84 -5.02 -7.24
N MET A 18 5.41 -4.98 -8.50
CA MET A 18 6.31 -4.74 -9.63
C MET A 18 6.94 -3.35 -9.58
N GLU A 19 6.14 -2.31 -9.33
CA GLU A 19 6.66 -0.95 -9.22
C GLU A 19 7.57 -0.79 -8.00
N GLY A 20 7.28 -1.47 -6.88
CA GLY A 20 8.14 -1.51 -5.69
C GLY A 20 9.53 -2.09 -6.01
N LYS A 21 9.59 -3.21 -6.74
CA LYS A 21 10.86 -3.78 -7.21
C LYS A 21 11.62 -2.82 -8.14
N HIS A 22 10.90 -2.15 -9.05
CA HIS A 22 11.50 -1.20 -9.98
C HIS A 22 12.02 0.06 -9.25
N LEU A 23 11.29 0.53 -8.25
CA LEU A 23 11.71 1.61 -7.35
C LEU A 23 12.97 1.23 -6.56
N ALA A 24 13.02 0.01 -5.99
CA ALA A 24 14.19 -0.46 -5.26
C ALA A 24 15.45 -0.55 -6.14
N GLN A 25 15.29 -0.83 -7.44
CA GLN A 25 16.39 -0.89 -8.40
C GLN A 25 16.86 0.51 -8.82
N LYS A 26 15.93 1.37 -9.27
CA LYS A 26 16.27 2.70 -9.81
C LYS A 26 16.50 3.77 -8.76
N LYS A 27 15.77 3.70 -7.64
CA LYS A 27 15.81 4.64 -6.51
C LYS A 27 15.59 6.09 -6.95
N ASP A 28 14.66 6.29 -7.87
CA ASP A 28 14.33 7.60 -8.45
C ASP A 28 12.97 8.09 -7.91
N ILE A 29 12.89 9.38 -7.62
CA ILE A 29 11.69 10.03 -7.07
C ILE A 29 10.47 9.92 -8.00
N ARG A 30 10.69 9.80 -9.32
CA ARG A 30 9.62 9.59 -10.31
C ARG A 30 8.97 8.22 -10.17
N GLU A 31 9.76 7.20 -9.83
CA GLU A 31 9.28 5.85 -9.52
C GLU A 31 8.51 5.88 -8.19
N MET A 32 8.99 6.64 -7.21
CA MET A 32 8.30 6.82 -5.92
C MET A 32 6.93 7.45 -6.09
N GLN A 33 6.82 8.46 -6.95
CA GLN A 33 5.55 9.09 -7.26
C GLN A 33 4.56 8.09 -7.85
N ARG A 34 5.00 7.25 -8.79
CA ARG A 34 4.16 6.19 -9.37
C ARG A 34 3.74 5.16 -8.32
N TYR A 35 4.68 4.69 -7.53
CA TYR A 35 4.43 3.76 -6.44
C TYR A 35 3.38 4.30 -5.46
N ARG A 36 3.50 5.57 -5.04
CA ARG A 36 2.52 6.24 -4.17
C ARG A 36 1.13 6.34 -4.81
N ILE A 37 1.04 6.62 -6.11
CA ILE A 37 -0.25 6.69 -6.82
C ILE A 37 -0.93 5.32 -6.84
N LEU A 38 -0.20 4.26 -7.17
CA LEU A 38 -0.75 2.89 -7.20
C LEU A 38 -1.30 2.46 -5.83
N ILE A 39 -0.59 2.79 -4.75
CA ILE A 39 -1.03 2.51 -3.39
C ILE A 39 -2.30 3.31 -3.04
N LYS A 40 -2.33 4.59 -3.38
CA LYS A 40 -3.51 5.43 -3.18
C LYS A 40 -4.73 4.87 -3.92
N ASP A 41 -4.56 4.43 -5.16
CA ASP A 41 -5.64 3.85 -5.95
C ASP A 41 -6.13 2.53 -5.33
N PHE A 42 -5.22 1.69 -4.85
CA PHE A 42 -5.56 0.44 -4.14
C PHE A 42 -6.37 0.70 -2.86
N LEU A 43 -5.90 1.63 -2.02
CA LEU A 43 -6.61 2.01 -0.80
C LEU A 43 -7.99 2.61 -1.12
N ASN A 44 -8.10 3.42 -2.18
CA ASN A 44 -9.39 3.96 -2.63
C ASN A 44 -10.36 2.88 -3.10
N GLU A 45 -9.89 1.85 -3.82
CA GLU A 45 -10.73 0.74 -4.26
C GLU A 45 -11.30 -0.02 -3.05
N ILE A 46 -10.48 -0.26 -2.03
CA ILE A 46 -10.91 -0.88 -0.75
C ILE A 46 -11.95 0.00 -0.04
N LEU A 47 -11.66 1.29 0.13
CA LEU A 47 -12.52 2.22 0.86
C LEU A 47 -13.86 2.46 0.15
N THR A 48 -13.86 2.66 -1.17
CA THR A 48 -15.05 3.01 -1.95
C THR A 48 -16.08 1.88 -1.97
N ARG A 49 -15.64 0.62 -2.01
CA ARG A 49 -16.54 -0.55 -2.06
C ARG A 49 -16.86 -1.15 -0.69
N SER A 50 -16.14 -0.76 0.37
CA SER A 50 -16.47 -1.13 1.76
C SER A 50 -17.90 -0.74 2.18
N HIS A 51 -18.46 0.32 1.58
CA HIS A 51 -19.86 0.73 1.81
C HIS A 51 -20.90 -0.28 1.29
N SER A 52 -20.55 -1.13 0.31
CA SER A 52 -21.41 -2.20 -0.21
C SER A 52 -21.15 -3.55 0.46
N PHE A 53 -20.07 -3.68 1.24
CA PHE A 53 -19.70 -4.92 1.92
C PHE A 53 -20.45 -5.05 3.26
N ARG A 54 -21.76 -5.27 3.17
CA ARG A 54 -22.53 -5.85 4.29
C ARG A 54 -22.29 -7.35 4.29
N ARG A 55 -21.31 -7.81 5.06
CA ARG A 55 -21.37 -9.10 5.76
C ARG A 55 -20.27 -9.16 6.83
N GLU A 56 -20.75 -9.08 8.07
CA GLU A 56 -20.21 -9.69 9.28
C GLU A 56 -18.71 -9.46 9.59
N ASN A 57 -18.47 -8.59 10.56
CA ASN A 57 -17.25 -8.48 11.40
C ASN A 57 -16.07 -7.58 10.95
N TYR A 58 -16.04 -7.02 9.73
CA TYR A 58 -14.93 -6.11 9.34
C TYR A 58 -15.09 -4.65 9.86
N LEU A 59 -16.28 -4.24 10.31
CA LEU A 59 -16.67 -2.82 10.49
C LEU A 59 -17.35 -2.46 11.82
N ASP A 60 -17.08 -3.13 12.95
CA ASP A 60 -17.40 -2.53 14.26
C ASP A 60 -16.57 -1.24 14.46
N LYS A 61 -16.96 -0.36 15.40
CA LYS A 61 -16.24 0.87 15.77
C LYS A 61 -14.73 0.62 15.99
N LYS A 62 -14.36 -0.59 16.43
CA LYS A 62 -12.99 -1.09 16.58
C LYS A 62 -12.30 -1.49 15.27
N GLY A 63 -13.01 -2.07 14.30
CA GLY A 63 -12.48 -2.50 13.00
C GLY A 63 -12.09 -1.31 12.10
N ARG A 64 -12.93 -0.28 12.05
CA ARG A 64 -12.60 0.97 11.33
C ARG A 64 -11.34 1.65 11.90
N HIS A 65 -11.20 1.69 13.22
CA HIS A 65 -10.01 2.25 13.86
C HIS A 65 -8.74 1.48 13.48
N ARG A 66 -8.82 0.14 13.34
CA ARG A 66 -7.69 -0.67 12.89
C ARG A 66 -7.29 -0.32 11.45
N VAL A 67 -8.25 -0.27 10.53
CA VAL A 67 -7.99 0.07 9.11
C VAL A 67 -7.38 1.46 8.98
N TYR A 68 -7.91 2.47 9.67
CA TYR A 68 -7.30 3.80 9.69
C TYR A 68 -5.89 3.80 10.29
N GLY A 69 -5.64 2.97 11.30
CA GLY A 69 -4.31 2.77 11.86
C GLY A 69 -3.33 2.20 10.83
N ILE A 70 -3.74 1.19 10.06
CA ILE A 70 -2.90 0.60 9.01
C ILE A 70 -2.65 1.61 7.88
N ILE A 71 -3.68 2.32 7.42
CA ILE A 71 -3.53 3.37 6.39
C ILE A 71 -2.53 4.43 6.85
N ARG A 72 -2.61 4.85 8.12
CA ARG A 72 -1.65 5.81 8.68
C ARG A 72 -0.22 5.26 8.68
N LEU A 73 -0.03 4.00 9.06
CA LEU A 73 1.29 3.35 9.02
C LEU A 73 1.83 3.25 7.58
N ILE A 74 0.97 3.00 6.60
CA ILE A 74 1.35 3.01 5.17
C ILE A 74 1.82 4.40 4.76
N ASP A 75 1.07 5.45 5.08
CA ASP A 75 1.45 6.84 4.78
C ASP A 75 2.78 7.22 5.43
N GLU A 76 2.99 6.86 6.71
CA GLU A 76 4.25 7.08 7.43
C GLU A 76 5.42 6.38 6.72
N ASN A 77 5.25 5.12 6.31
CA ASN A 77 6.29 4.39 5.57
C ASN A 77 6.56 4.99 4.17
N LEU A 78 5.55 5.50 3.49
CA LEU A 78 5.69 6.16 2.19
C LEU A 78 6.45 7.48 2.30
N ASP A 79 6.24 8.23 3.37
CA ASP A 79 6.96 9.48 3.63
C ASP A 79 8.42 9.20 3.99
N GLU A 80 8.66 8.20 4.82
CA GLU A 80 10.03 7.78 5.13
C GLU A 80 10.76 7.23 3.90
N LEU A 81 10.10 6.42 3.07
CA LEU A 81 10.68 5.96 1.80
C LEU A 81 11.05 7.13 0.87
N ALA A 82 10.21 8.16 0.81
CA ALA A 82 10.52 9.36 0.05
C ALA A 82 11.76 10.10 0.60
N LYS A 83 11.92 10.17 1.93
CA LYS A 83 13.11 10.75 2.58
C LYS A 83 14.39 9.98 2.22
N GLU A 84 14.37 8.65 2.27
CA GLU A 84 15.51 7.81 1.88
C GLU A 84 15.93 8.05 0.42
N LEU A 85 14.97 8.32 -0.47
CA LEU A 85 15.23 8.49 -1.90
C LEU A 85 15.81 9.85 -2.27
N ILE A 86 15.65 10.86 -1.42
CA ILE A 86 16.24 12.19 -1.59
C ILE A 86 17.52 12.39 -0.78
N ALA A 87 17.86 11.45 0.10
CA ALA A 87 19.12 11.47 0.84
C ALA A 87 20.32 11.42 -0.12
N GLU A 88 21.40 12.11 0.27
CA GLU A 88 22.67 12.09 -0.48
C GLU A 88 23.26 10.69 -0.56
N GLU A 89 23.16 9.94 0.55
CA GLU A 89 23.51 8.53 0.63
C GLU A 89 22.23 7.70 0.79
N LYS A 90 21.97 6.80 -0.16
CA LYS A 90 20.76 5.97 -0.18
C LYS A 90 21.03 4.62 0.46
N ASP A 91 20.37 4.33 1.57
CA ASP A 91 20.39 3.01 2.19
C ASP A 91 19.45 2.05 1.45
N ASN A 92 20.03 1.14 0.67
CA ASN A 92 19.28 0.17 -0.13
C ASN A 92 18.51 -0.83 0.73
N ILE A 93 19.04 -1.20 1.89
CA ILE A 93 18.40 -2.14 2.80
C ILE A 93 17.18 -1.47 3.43
N ALA A 94 17.33 -0.21 3.85
CA ALA A 94 16.22 0.59 4.36
C ALA A 94 15.12 0.76 3.30
N ILE A 95 15.48 1.12 2.06
CA ILE A 95 14.51 1.26 0.95
C ILE A 95 13.74 -0.04 0.71
N MET A 96 14.45 -1.17 0.59
CA MET A 96 13.80 -2.48 0.39
C MET A 96 12.93 -2.89 1.58
N GLY A 97 13.40 -2.65 2.80
CA GLY A 97 12.65 -2.95 4.03
C GLY A 97 11.35 -2.15 4.12
N ARG A 98 11.38 -0.86 3.74
CA ARG A 98 10.19 -0.01 3.72
C ARG A 98 9.19 -0.44 2.65
N ILE A 99 9.65 -0.78 1.45
CA ILE A 99 8.79 -1.32 0.38
C ILE A 99 8.11 -2.61 0.84
N GLY A 100 8.86 -3.56 1.42
CA GLY A 100 8.29 -4.79 1.93
C GLY A 100 7.31 -4.58 3.10
N THR A 101 7.57 -3.59 3.96
CA THR A 101 6.65 -3.22 5.04
C THR A 101 5.33 -2.69 4.48
N ILE A 102 5.39 -1.81 3.47
CA ILE A 102 4.19 -1.28 2.80
C ILE A 102 3.39 -2.41 2.15
N GLU A 103 4.04 -3.30 1.40
CA GLU A 103 3.40 -4.45 0.76
C GLU A 103 2.71 -5.37 1.80
N GLY A 104 3.37 -5.64 2.93
CA GLY A 104 2.78 -6.41 4.03
C GLY A 104 1.54 -5.75 4.64
N LEU A 105 1.61 -4.43 4.91
CA LEU A 105 0.47 -3.68 5.45
C LEU A 105 -0.72 -3.65 4.47
N LEU A 106 -0.48 -3.67 3.16
CA LEU A 106 -1.54 -3.75 2.16
C LEU A 106 -2.23 -5.12 2.16
N LEU A 107 -1.48 -6.21 2.35
CA LEU A 107 -2.05 -7.56 2.51
C LEU A 107 -2.89 -7.67 3.79
N ASP A 108 -2.46 -7.04 4.89
CA ASP A 108 -3.18 -7.02 6.16
C ASP A 108 -4.55 -6.30 6.07
N ILE A 109 -4.74 -5.40 5.10
CA ILE A 109 -6.03 -4.74 4.83
C ILE A 109 -6.95 -5.62 3.96
N PHE A 110 -6.36 -6.49 3.13
CA PHE A 110 -7.11 -7.35 2.21
C PHE A 110 -7.50 -8.69 2.82
N THR A 111 -6.75 -9.19 3.79
CA THR A 111 -6.94 -10.48 4.48
C THR A 111 -7.82 -10.34 5.72
#